data_AF-A0A847UI34-F1
#
_entry.id   AF-A0A847UI34-F1
#
_cell.length_a   1.000
_cell.length_b   1.000
_cell.length_c   1.000
_cell.angle_alpha   90.00
_cell.angle_beta   90.00
_cell.angle_gamma   90.00
#
_symmetry.space_group_name_H-M   'P 1'
#
loop_
_entity.id
_entity.type
_entity.pdbx_description
1 polymer ?
#
loop_
_entity_poly.entity_id
_entity_poly.type
_entity_poly.pdbx_seq_one_letter_code
_entity_poly.pdbx_strand_id
1 'polypeptide(L)'
;MASPQIDVNEIVATLEQIRQRGHSAHTVFRDWVNLMLFALQDRDDPYLEIVDDYRERGDMDHPRGQRSVDLFAEAFGQLQERMAATDADVLGAVYEEYGMSSDAFGQHFTPHSVCETMAEIAGVGDESDTDDRQTVLDPACGSGRTLLVAGRKQPDALFVGQDKDPLCARMTALNCCFLNLDAYVIQGDSLTVEFQRAWQTSYSSLGGSVRELDDEEVEELHEWVTDAFENTVEAENQPSPTQGADTGAEDQASPVATSVPSEQASLDAFEGSD
;
A
#
# COMPACT_ATOMS: atom_id res chain seq x y z
N MET A 1 -20.97 3.15 7.96
CA MET A 1 -21.42 4.20 7.01
C MET A 1 -21.63 3.53 5.66
N ALA A 2 -22.32 4.13 4.67
CA ALA A 2 -22.32 3.54 3.34
C ALA A 2 -20.90 3.65 2.76
N SER A 3 -20.38 2.59 2.14
CA SER A 3 -19.08 2.65 1.46
C SER A 3 -19.04 3.89 0.55
N PRO A 4 -17.96 4.68 0.55
CA PRO A 4 -17.87 5.84 -0.31
C PRO A 4 -18.08 5.38 -1.76
N GLN A 5 -19.01 6.00 -2.47
CA GLN A 5 -19.14 5.79 -3.90
C GLN A 5 -17.97 6.53 -4.56
N ILE A 6 -16.94 5.78 -4.91
CA ILE A 6 -15.72 6.33 -5.51
C ILE A 6 -16.00 6.57 -7.00
N ASP A 7 -16.26 7.82 -7.37
CA ASP A 7 -16.43 8.22 -8.77
C ASP A 7 -15.06 8.48 -9.40
N VAL A 8 -14.65 7.59 -10.30
CA VAL A 8 -13.37 7.63 -11.02
C VAL A 8 -13.50 7.98 -12.50
N ASN A 9 -14.72 8.30 -12.97
CA ASN A 9 -15.02 8.49 -14.39
C ASN A 9 -14.11 9.52 -15.06
N GLU A 10 -13.78 10.60 -14.34
CA GLU A 10 -12.96 11.69 -14.85
C GLU A 10 -11.51 11.23 -15.10
N ILE A 11 -10.92 10.52 -14.14
CA ILE A 11 -9.56 9.95 -14.23
C ILE A 11 -9.51 8.93 -15.38
N VAL A 12 -10.49 8.03 -15.43
CA VAL A 12 -10.62 7.01 -16.47
C VAL A 12 -10.72 7.66 -17.85
N ALA A 13 -11.52 8.72 -18.01
CA ALA A 13 -11.64 9.45 -19.26
C ALA A 13 -10.33 10.12 -19.69
N THR A 14 -9.54 10.65 -18.74
CA THR A 14 -8.22 11.23 -19.01
C THR A 14 -7.24 10.15 -19.51
N LEU A 15 -7.14 9.00 -18.83
CA LEU A 15 -6.27 7.90 -19.25
C LEU A 15 -6.70 7.29 -20.59
N GLU A 16 -8.02 7.25 -20.86
CA GLU A 16 -8.56 6.76 -22.12
C GLU A 16 -8.10 7.57 -23.34
N GLN A 17 -7.87 8.88 -23.18
CA GLN A 17 -7.31 9.72 -24.25
C GLN A 17 -5.90 9.29 -24.66
N ILE A 18 -5.13 8.73 -23.74
CA ILE A 18 -3.81 8.14 -24.02
C ILE A 18 -4.01 6.78 -24.70
N ARG A 19 -4.93 5.94 -24.19
CA ARG A 19 -5.25 4.64 -24.79
C ARG A 19 -5.67 4.74 -26.25
N GLN A 20 -6.46 5.75 -26.60
CA GLN A 20 -6.91 6.03 -27.98
C GLN A 20 -5.76 6.28 -28.97
N ARG A 21 -4.53 6.51 -28.48
CA ARG A 21 -3.30 6.64 -29.29
C ARG A 21 -2.66 5.30 -29.64
N GLY A 22 -3.26 4.18 -29.22
CA GLY A 22 -2.81 2.82 -29.55
C GLY A 22 -2.01 2.12 -28.46
N HIS A 23 -1.94 2.70 -27.26
CA HIS A 23 -1.37 2.04 -26.09
C HIS A 23 -2.36 1.07 -25.46
N SER A 24 -1.87 -0.02 -24.86
CA SER A 24 -2.75 -0.94 -24.12
C SER A 24 -3.19 -0.29 -22.79
N ALA A 25 -4.38 -0.65 -22.29
CA ALA A 25 -4.86 -0.18 -20.99
C ALA A 25 -3.84 -0.51 -19.87
N HIS A 26 -3.29 -1.72 -19.89
CA HIS A 26 -2.30 -2.15 -18.92
C HIS A 26 -1.03 -1.29 -18.97
N THR A 27 -0.52 -1.01 -20.17
CA THR A 27 0.65 -0.13 -20.36
C THR A 27 0.39 1.26 -19.80
N VAL A 28 -0.73 1.90 -20.18
CA VAL A 28 -1.06 3.24 -19.72
C VAL A 28 -1.17 3.30 -18.20
N PHE A 29 -1.87 2.34 -17.59
CA PHE A 29 -2.05 2.34 -16.14
C PHE A 29 -0.75 2.05 -15.39
N ARG A 30 0.01 1.04 -15.83
CA ARG A 30 1.32 0.71 -15.26
C ARG A 30 2.28 1.89 -15.33
N ASP A 31 2.36 2.54 -16.49
CA ASP A 31 3.25 3.67 -16.70
C ASP A 31 2.81 4.87 -15.86
N TRP A 32 1.50 5.11 -15.73
CA TRP A 32 0.98 6.14 -14.84
C TRP A 32 1.40 5.91 -13.38
N VAL A 33 1.24 4.69 -12.86
CA VAL A 33 1.68 4.31 -11.51
C VAL A 33 3.19 4.50 -11.35
N ASN A 34 3.98 4.03 -12.31
CA ASN A 34 5.43 4.15 -12.26
C ASN A 34 5.90 5.61 -12.33
N LEU A 35 5.31 6.44 -13.19
CA LEU A 35 5.63 7.87 -13.30
C LEU A 35 5.36 8.60 -11.98
N MET A 36 4.23 8.32 -11.33
CA MET A 36 3.91 8.88 -10.00
C MET A 36 4.96 8.48 -8.96
N LEU A 37 5.27 7.17 -8.89
CA LEU A 37 6.22 6.64 -7.91
C LEU A 37 7.63 7.21 -8.13
N PHE A 38 8.13 7.18 -9.36
CA PHE A 38 9.46 7.69 -9.67
C PHE A 38 9.59 9.20 -9.44
N ALA A 39 8.53 9.96 -9.73
CA ALA A 39 8.52 11.40 -9.45
C ALA A 39 8.59 11.69 -7.95
N LEU A 40 7.94 10.89 -7.09
CA LEU A 40 7.99 11.07 -5.63
C LEU A 40 9.31 10.62 -5.01
N GLN A 41 10.10 9.82 -5.74
CA GLN A 41 11.39 9.28 -5.31
C GLN A 41 12.58 10.02 -5.94
N ASP A 42 12.33 11.06 -6.74
CA ASP A 42 13.36 11.75 -7.55
C ASP A 42 14.18 10.78 -8.44
N ARG A 43 13.52 9.76 -9.00
CA ARG A 43 14.14 8.73 -9.85
C ARG A 43 14.02 9.10 -11.33
N ASP A 44 14.86 10.04 -11.76
CA ASP A 44 14.81 10.61 -13.12
C ASP A 44 15.05 9.58 -14.23
N ASP A 45 16.03 8.69 -14.09
CA ASP A 45 16.40 7.75 -15.16
C ASP A 45 15.22 6.85 -15.61
N PRO A 46 14.58 6.04 -14.74
CA PRO A 46 13.45 5.20 -15.15
C PRO A 46 12.19 6.02 -15.48
N TYR A 47 12.05 7.23 -14.94
CA TYR A 47 10.99 8.15 -15.32
C TYR A 47 11.14 8.60 -16.78
N LEU A 48 12.36 9.01 -17.15
CA LEU A 48 12.67 9.49 -18.49
C LEU A 48 12.61 8.37 -19.53
N GLU A 49 12.97 7.13 -19.17
CA GLU A 49 12.77 5.97 -20.05
C GLU A 49 11.30 5.82 -20.48
N ILE A 50 10.36 5.91 -19.53
CA ILE A 50 8.92 5.88 -19.86
C ILE A 50 8.55 7.08 -20.74
N VAL A 51 8.98 8.29 -20.37
CA VAL A 51 8.67 9.51 -21.14
C VAL A 51 9.20 9.42 -22.58
N ASP A 52 10.37 8.82 -22.77
CA ASP A 52 11.01 8.64 -24.06
C ASP A 52 10.23 7.65 -24.93
N ASP A 53 9.71 6.55 -24.39
CA ASP A 53 8.81 5.62 -25.10
C ASP A 53 7.57 6.33 -25.68
N TYR A 54 6.97 7.24 -24.91
CA TYR A 54 5.85 8.07 -25.40
C TYR A 54 6.32 9.09 -26.45
N ARG A 55 7.52 9.67 -26.29
CA ARG A 55 8.08 10.60 -27.28
C ARG A 55 8.34 9.93 -28.62
N GLU A 56 8.93 8.74 -28.63
CA GLU A 56 9.24 7.98 -29.84
C GLU A 56 7.99 7.59 -30.63
N ARG A 57 6.86 7.43 -29.95
CA ARG A 57 5.55 7.16 -30.56
C ARG A 57 4.84 8.40 -31.09
N GLY A 58 5.39 9.59 -30.89
CA GLY A 58 4.83 10.86 -31.34
C GLY A 58 3.82 11.49 -30.37
N ASP A 59 3.61 10.91 -29.18
CA ASP A 59 2.65 11.42 -28.19
C ASP A 59 3.00 12.81 -27.65
N MET A 60 4.26 13.23 -27.84
CA MET A 60 4.79 14.52 -27.43
C MET A 60 4.63 15.61 -28.50
N ASP A 61 4.24 15.26 -29.72
CA ASP A 61 4.02 16.20 -30.83
C ASP A 61 2.66 16.92 -30.70
N HIS A 62 1.79 16.46 -29.80
CA HIS A 62 0.53 17.10 -29.47
C HIS A 62 0.74 18.47 -28.81
N PRO A 63 -0.21 19.41 -28.94
CA PRO A 63 -0.16 20.68 -28.22
C PRO A 63 -0.03 20.49 -26.71
N ARG A 64 0.59 21.47 -26.03
CA ARG A 64 0.64 21.49 -24.56
C ARG A 64 -0.77 21.39 -23.96
N GLY A 65 -0.93 20.54 -22.95
CA GLY A 65 -2.22 20.15 -22.36
C GLY A 65 -2.84 18.92 -23.05
N GLN A 66 -2.23 18.41 -24.11
CA GLN A 66 -2.70 17.22 -24.83
C GLN A 66 -1.57 16.20 -25.05
N ARG A 67 -0.36 16.42 -24.55
CA ARG A 67 0.71 15.42 -24.60
C ARG A 67 0.40 14.31 -23.60
N SER A 68 0.81 13.08 -23.85
CA SER A 68 0.48 11.97 -22.93
C SER A 68 1.01 12.21 -21.51
N VAL A 69 2.16 12.87 -21.36
CA VAL A 69 2.66 13.33 -20.03
C VAL A 69 1.82 14.42 -19.39
N ASP A 70 1.20 15.31 -20.17
CA ASP A 70 0.27 16.30 -19.61
C ASP A 70 -0.98 15.60 -19.08
N LEU A 71 -1.48 14.61 -19.81
CA LEU A 71 -2.65 13.81 -19.43
C LEU A 71 -2.36 12.91 -18.22
N PHE A 72 -1.16 12.33 -18.11
CA PHE A 72 -0.74 11.60 -16.90
C PHE A 72 -0.70 12.52 -15.68
N ALA A 73 -0.16 13.73 -15.83
CA ALA A 73 -0.12 14.72 -14.76
C ALA A 73 -1.53 15.21 -14.37
N GLU A 74 -2.41 15.41 -15.36
CA GLU A 74 -3.82 15.77 -15.13
C GLU A 74 -4.57 14.66 -14.38
N ALA A 75 -4.43 13.40 -14.81
CA ALA A 75 -4.99 12.24 -14.12
C ALA A 75 -4.47 12.11 -12.69
N PHE A 76 -3.18 12.40 -12.47
CA PHE A 76 -2.61 12.41 -11.11
C PHE A 76 -3.22 13.52 -10.24
N GLY A 77 -3.41 14.73 -10.77
CA GLY A 77 -4.10 15.81 -10.07
C GLY A 77 -5.55 15.43 -9.69
N GLN A 78 -6.27 14.82 -10.62
CA GLN A 78 -7.63 14.30 -10.39
C GLN A 78 -7.63 13.20 -9.31
N LEU A 79 -6.66 12.28 -9.33
CA LEU A 79 -6.49 11.26 -8.30
C LEU A 79 -6.33 11.88 -6.91
N GLN A 80 -5.42 12.85 -6.77
CA GLN A 80 -5.16 13.53 -5.50
C GLN A 80 -6.39 14.27 -4.97
N GLU A 81 -7.10 15.00 -5.83
CA GLU A 81 -8.34 15.69 -5.44
C GLU A 81 -9.39 14.71 -4.92
N ARG A 82 -9.57 13.57 -5.60
CA ARG A 82 -10.54 12.55 -5.19
C ARG A 82 -10.13 11.83 -3.91
N MET A 83 -8.84 11.51 -3.75
CA MET A 83 -8.34 10.89 -2.51
C MET A 83 -8.50 11.84 -1.33
N ALA A 84 -8.16 13.12 -1.47
CA ALA A 84 -8.37 14.12 -0.42
C ALA A 84 -9.85 14.30 -0.04
N ALA A 85 -10.77 14.15 -1.00
CA ALA A 85 -12.21 14.30 -0.75
C ALA A 85 -12.87 13.06 -0.12
N THR A 86 -12.32 11.86 -0.36
CA THR A 86 -12.97 10.58 0.01
C THR A 86 -12.20 9.78 1.05
N ASP A 87 -10.91 10.11 1.24
CA ASP A 87 -9.94 9.36 2.04
C ASP A 87 -9.84 7.88 1.61
N ALA A 88 -10.28 7.53 0.40
CA ALA A 88 -10.46 6.15 -0.07
C ALA A 88 -9.39 5.70 -1.06
N ASP A 89 -9.36 4.38 -1.30
CA ASP A 89 -8.55 3.75 -2.35
C ASP A 89 -9.10 4.08 -3.75
N VAL A 90 -8.86 5.32 -4.20
CA VAL A 90 -9.26 5.80 -5.52
C VAL A 90 -8.41 5.13 -6.60
N LEU A 91 -7.13 4.91 -6.35
CA LEU A 91 -6.21 4.29 -7.31
C LEU A 91 -6.63 2.84 -7.66
N GLY A 92 -7.00 2.05 -6.65
CA GLY A 92 -7.55 0.71 -6.87
C GLY A 92 -8.91 0.72 -7.57
N ALA A 93 -9.77 1.71 -7.30
CA ALA A 93 -11.01 1.88 -8.04
C ALA A 93 -10.77 2.20 -9.52
N VAL A 94 -9.77 3.05 -9.84
CA VAL A 94 -9.34 3.30 -11.23
C VAL A 94 -8.81 2.02 -11.86
N TYR A 95 -7.99 1.22 -11.16
CA TYR A 95 -7.49 -0.06 -11.67
C TYR A 95 -8.65 -0.98 -12.07
N GLU A 96 -9.62 -1.17 -11.16
CA GLU A 96 -10.77 -2.04 -11.39
C GLU A 96 -11.63 -1.54 -12.55
N GLU A 97 -11.91 -0.23 -12.62
CA GLU A 97 -12.76 0.35 -13.66
C GLU A 97 -12.09 0.42 -15.04
N TYR A 98 -10.86 0.91 -15.08
CA TYR A 98 -10.08 1.02 -16.31
C TYR A 98 -9.71 -0.36 -16.87
N GLY A 99 -9.47 -1.32 -15.98
CA GLY A 99 -9.14 -2.72 -16.29
C GLY A 99 -10.30 -3.54 -16.85
N MET A 100 -11.57 -3.14 -16.64
CA MET A 100 -12.75 -3.92 -17.09
C MET A 100 -12.77 -4.27 -18.59
N SER A 101 -12.00 -3.54 -19.41
CA SER A 101 -11.93 -3.73 -20.86
C SER A 101 -10.73 -4.55 -21.33
N SER A 102 -9.92 -5.11 -20.42
CA SER A 102 -8.68 -5.82 -20.74
C SER A 102 -8.47 -7.08 -19.91
N ASP A 103 -8.23 -8.21 -20.58
CA ASP A 103 -7.89 -9.50 -19.95
C ASP A 103 -6.56 -9.47 -19.16
N ALA A 104 -5.77 -8.41 -19.33
CA ALA A 104 -4.52 -8.21 -18.57
C ALA A 104 -4.77 -7.78 -17.12
N PHE A 105 -5.99 -7.36 -16.79
CA PHE A 105 -6.43 -7.03 -15.43
C PHE A 105 -7.26 -8.20 -14.92
N GLY A 106 -6.64 -9.07 -14.12
CA GLY A 106 -7.28 -10.28 -13.60
C GLY A 106 -7.56 -10.23 -12.10
N GLN A 107 -7.15 -9.17 -11.41
CA GLN A 107 -7.28 -9.07 -9.96
C GLN A 107 -8.55 -8.29 -9.58
N HIS A 108 -9.25 -8.79 -8.56
CA HIS A 108 -10.36 -8.09 -7.92
C HIS A 108 -9.93 -7.78 -6.49
N PHE A 109 -10.03 -6.52 -6.08
CA PHE A 109 -9.64 -6.14 -4.73
C PHE A 109 -10.79 -6.34 -3.75
N THR A 110 -10.45 -6.61 -2.50
CA THR A 110 -11.43 -6.76 -1.40
C THR A 110 -12.33 -5.52 -1.35
N PRO A 111 -13.67 -5.63 -1.44
CA PRO A 111 -14.55 -4.46 -1.40
C PRO A 111 -14.44 -3.69 -0.09
N HIS A 112 -14.64 -2.36 -0.13
CA HIS A 112 -14.43 -1.48 1.03
C HIS A 112 -15.14 -1.95 2.31
N SER A 113 -16.41 -2.34 2.21
CA SER A 113 -17.21 -2.80 3.35
C SER A 113 -16.67 -4.10 3.96
N VAL A 114 -16.03 -4.95 3.15
CA VAL A 114 -15.39 -6.18 3.63
C VAL A 114 -14.10 -5.81 4.36
N CYS A 115 -13.28 -4.90 3.85
CA CYS A 115 -12.12 -4.37 4.56
C CYS A 115 -12.52 -3.76 5.93
N GLU A 116 -13.57 -2.94 5.98
CA GLU A 116 -14.10 -2.36 7.23
C GLU A 116 -14.51 -3.45 8.23
N THR A 117 -15.25 -4.45 7.78
CA THR A 117 -15.68 -5.57 8.62
C THR A 117 -14.48 -6.37 9.14
N MET A 118 -13.49 -6.65 8.29
CA MET A 118 -12.31 -7.41 8.68
C MET A 118 -11.43 -6.65 9.67
N ALA A 119 -11.28 -5.33 9.50
CA ALA A 119 -10.56 -4.49 10.46
C ALA A 119 -11.23 -4.48 11.85
N GLU A 120 -12.56 -4.49 11.89
CA GLU A 120 -13.32 -4.60 13.14
C GLU A 120 -13.17 -5.97 13.79
N ILE A 121 -13.23 -7.05 13.01
CA ILE A 121 -13.02 -8.42 13.51
C ILE A 121 -11.60 -8.58 14.10
N ALA A 122 -10.62 -7.94 13.47
CA ALA A 122 -9.22 -7.96 13.91
C ALA A 122 -8.94 -7.03 15.12
N GLY A 123 -9.93 -6.28 15.61
CA GLY A 123 -9.75 -5.37 16.74
C GLY A 123 -8.86 -4.15 16.43
N VAL A 124 -8.77 -3.74 15.15
CA VAL A 124 -7.97 -2.57 14.78
C VAL A 124 -8.61 -1.31 15.36
N GLY A 125 -7.83 -0.56 16.14
CA GLY A 125 -8.28 0.64 16.84
C GLY A 125 -8.90 0.38 18.22
N ASP A 126 -8.92 -0.88 18.68
CA ASP A 126 -9.23 -1.18 20.08
C ASP A 126 -8.05 -0.76 20.97
N GLU A 127 -8.33 -0.37 22.23
CA GLU A 127 -7.30 0.00 23.19
C GLU A 127 -6.34 -1.18 23.43
N SER A 128 -5.04 -0.96 23.18
CA SER A 128 -4.01 -1.93 23.54
C SER A 128 -3.62 -1.76 25.00
N ASP A 129 -3.43 -2.87 25.72
CA ASP A 129 -2.89 -2.88 27.08
C ASP A 129 -1.38 -2.51 27.12
N THR A 130 -0.77 -2.26 25.96
CA THR A 130 0.63 -1.91 25.78
C THR A 130 0.77 -0.51 25.19
N ASP A 131 1.78 0.23 25.63
CA ASP A 131 2.21 1.51 25.02
C ASP A 131 2.97 1.32 23.69
N ASP A 132 3.18 0.07 23.27
CA ASP A 132 3.92 -0.25 22.05
C ASP A 132 3.12 0.08 20.78
N ARG A 133 3.85 0.53 19.75
CA ARG A 133 3.29 0.79 18.43
C ARG A 133 2.72 -0.50 17.84
N GLN A 134 1.44 -0.50 17.49
CA GLN A 134 0.80 -1.66 16.86
C GLN A 134 1.27 -1.85 15.41
N THR A 135 1.36 -3.11 14.99
CA THR A 135 1.67 -3.47 13.59
C THR A 135 0.49 -4.15 12.94
N VAL A 136 0.10 -3.72 11.73
CA VAL A 136 -0.97 -4.33 10.94
C VAL A 136 -0.40 -4.86 9.63
N LEU A 137 -0.57 -6.15 9.36
CA LEU A 137 0.01 -6.83 8.20
C LEU A 137 -1.06 -7.37 7.24
N ASP A 138 -0.86 -7.17 5.94
CA ASP A 138 -1.64 -7.78 4.86
C ASP A 138 -0.71 -8.49 3.86
N PRO A 139 -0.67 -9.84 3.83
CA PRO A 139 0.30 -10.60 3.03
C PRO A 139 -0.10 -10.75 1.55
N ALA A 140 -1.24 -10.21 1.12
CA ALA A 140 -1.68 -10.18 -0.28
C ALA A 140 -2.44 -8.87 -0.52
N CYS A 141 -1.74 -7.76 -0.33
CA CYS A 141 -2.35 -6.47 -0.06
C CYS A 141 -3.08 -5.84 -1.26
N GLY A 142 -2.83 -6.27 -2.49
CA GLY A 142 -3.49 -5.73 -3.69
C GLY A 142 -3.23 -4.23 -3.84
N SER A 143 -4.28 -3.41 -3.83
CA SER A 143 -4.17 -1.95 -3.81
C SER A 143 -3.83 -1.37 -2.43
N GLY A 144 -3.75 -2.19 -1.38
CA GLY A 144 -3.52 -1.77 -0.01
C GLY A 144 -4.79 -1.37 0.73
N ARG A 145 -5.97 -1.51 0.10
CA ARG A 145 -7.25 -1.02 0.62
C ARG A 145 -7.54 -1.45 2.07
N THR A 146 -7.16 -2.67 2.46
CA THR A 146 -7.28 -3.16 3.84
C THR A 146 -6.43 -2.33 4.82
N LEU A 147 -5.16 -2.08 4.47
CA LEU A 147 -4.23 -1.27 5.27
C LEU A 147 -4.73 0.17 5.40
N LEU A 148 -5.32 0.73 4.33
CA LEU A 148 -5.88 2.09 4.35
C LEU A 148 -7.05 2.18 5.34
N VAL A 149 -7.96 1.20 5.32
CA VAL A 149 -9.07 1.13 6.28
C VAL A 149 -8.54 0.98 7.72
N ALA A 150 -7.51 0.16 7.92
CA ALA A 150 -6.87 0.00 9.22
C ALA A 150 -6.22 1.32 9.69
N GLY A 151 -5.54 2.05 8.80
CA GLY A 151 -4.92 3.36 9.07
C GLY A 151 -5.89 4.42 9.55
N ARG A 152 -7.15 4.41 9.06
CA ARG A 152 -8.17 5.33 9.59
C ARG A 152 -8.60 5.02 11.01
N LYS A 153 -8.54 3.75 11.41
CA LYS A 153 -8.90 3.30 12.77
C LYS A 153 -7.72 3.41 13.72
N GLN A 154 -6.50 3.21 13.23
CA GLN A 154 -5.27 3.30 14.01
C GLN A 154 -4.15 4.03 13.23
N PRO A 155 -4.17 5.38 13.17
CA PRO A 155 -3.21 6.16 12.38
C PRO A 155 -1.76 6.00 12.81
N ASP A 156 -1.53 5.72 14.09
CA ASP A 156 -0.19 5.60 14.67
C ASP A 156 0.41 4.18 14.49
N ALA A 157 -0.30 3.24 13.87
CA ALA A 157 0.24 1.89 13.62
C ALA A 157 1.33 1.90 12.55
N LEU A 158 2.16 0.86 12.55
CA LEU A 158 3.05 0.51 11.44
C LEU A 158 2.33 -0.49 10.52
N PHE A 159 2.27 -0.20 9.23
CA PHE A 159 1.61 -1.07 8.26
C PHE A 159 2.64 -1.90 7.48
N VAL A 160 2.33 -3.16 7.21
CA VAL A 160 3.16 -4.04 6.37
C VAL A 160 2.28 -4.67 5.30
N GLY A 161 2.52 -4.33 4.05
CA GLY A 161 1.85 -4.93 2.90
C GLY A 161 2.81 -5.79 2.10
N GLN A 162 2.38 -6.98 1.67
CA GLN A 162 3.13 -7.76 0.69
C GLN A 162 2.23 -8.12 -0.49
N ASP A 163 2.73 -8.02 -1.72
CA ASP A 163 2.03 -8.52 -2.90
C ASP A 163 3.01 -9.08 -3.93
N LYS A 164 2.57 -10.14 -4.62
CA LYS A 164 3.36 -10.80 -5.67
C LYS A 164 3.35 -10.00 -6.97
N ASP A 165 2.30 -9.22 -7.23
CA ASP A 165 2.20 -8.39 -8.41
C ASP A 165 2.95 -7.05 -8.18
N PRO A 166 3.99 -6.76 -8.98
CA PRO A 166 4.75 -5.50 -8.85
C PRO A 166 3.88 -4.24 -9.00
N LEU A 167 2.79 -4.29 -9.77
CA LEU A 167 1.89 -3.16 -9.92
C LEU A 167 1.08 -2.93 -8.63
N CYS A 168 0.62 -4.00 -7.99
CA CYS A 168 -0.12 -3.95 -6.72
C CYS A 168 0.76 -3.44 -5.58
N ALA A 169 1.98 -3.95 -5.44
CA ALA A 169 2.92 -3.44 -4.45
C ALA A 169 3.20 -1.93 -4.63
N ARG A 170 3.41 -1.45 -5.87
CA ARG A 170 3.60 -0.02 -6.14
C ARG A 170 2.34 0.81 -5.86
N MET A 171 1.15 0.31 -6.21
CA MET A 171 -0.11 0.98 -5.88
C MET A 171 -0.30 1.10 -4.37
N THR A 172 0.00 0.04 -3.62
CA THR A 172 -0.07 0.05 -2.15
C THR A 172 0.91 1.08 -1.57
N ALA A 173 2.16 1.12 -2.04
CA ALA A 173 3.13 2.13 -1.61
C ALA A 173 2.66 3.56 -1.88
N LEU A 174 2.11 3.84 -3.08
CA LEU A 174 1.53 5.13 -3.40
C LEU A 174 0.34 5.47 -2.50
N ASN A 175 -0.59 4.53 -2.31
CA ASN A 175 -1.77 4.73 -1.48
C ASN A 175 -1.40 5.03 -0.01
N CYS A 176 -0.44 4.29 0.57
CA CYS A 176 0.09 4.56 1.91
C CYS A 176 0.77 5.94 1.98
N CYS A 177 1.55 6.31 0.97
CA CYS A 177 2.18 7.63 0.87
C CYS A 177 1.14 8.76 0.82
N PHE A 178 0.11 8.63 -0.02
CA PHE A 178 -0.92 9.66 -0.22
C PHE A 178 -1.80 9.85 1.01
N LEU A 179 -2.05 8.79 1.78
CA LEU A 179 -2.79 8.87 3.05
C LEU A 179 -1.87 9.03 4.27
N ASN A 180 -0.59 9.33 4.05
CA ASN A 180 0.36 9.67 5.10
C ASN A 180 0.50 8.57 6.17
N LEU A 181 0.55 7.31 5.75
CA LEU A 181 0.70 6.16 6.64
C LEU A 181 2.18 5.73 6.70
N ASP A 182 2.66 5.35 7.89
CA ASP A 182 3.95 4.68 8.03
C ASP A 182 3.81 3.22 7.62
N ALA A 183 4.44 2.83 6.51
CA ALA A 183 4.31 1.46 6.01
C ALA A 183 5.58 0.94 5.34
N TYR A 184 5.77 -0.38 5.43
CA TYR A 184 6.64 -1.15 4.55
C TYR A 184 5.79 -1.92 3.54
N VAL A 185 6.11 -1.78 2.26
CA VAL A 185 5.38 -2.44 1.18
C VAL A 185 6.34 -3.29 0.36
N ILE A 186 6.12 -4.59 0.35
CA ILE A 186 7.01 -5.60 -0.20
C ILE A 186 6.44 -6.13 -1.51
N GLN A 187 7.25 -6.11 -2.56
CA GLN A 187 7.02 -6.93 -3.75
C GLN A 187 7.64 -8.30 -3.52
N GLY A 188 6.84 -9.37 -3.55
CA GLY A 188 7.35 -10.72 -3.35
C GLY A 188 6.28 -11.77 -3.14
N ASP A 189 6.69 -13.03 -3.04
CA ASP A 189 5.78 -14.15 -2.80
C ASP A 189 5.76 -14.53 -1.31
N SER A 190 4.67 -14.17 -0.64
CA SER A 190 4.46 -14.39 0.80
C SER A 190 4.45 -15.88 1.17
N LEU A 191 4.11 -16.78 0.24
CA LEU A 191 4.13 -18.22 0.50
C LEU A 191 5.53 -18.80 0.51
N THR A 192 6.47 -18.18 -0.20
CA THR A 192 7.89 -18.57 -0.20
C THR A 192 8.75 -17.64 0.64
N VAL A 193 8.14 -16.65 1.30
CA VAL A 193 8.82 -15.60 2.08
C VAL A 193 9.87 -14.89 1.24
N GLU A 194 9.62 -14.73 -0.06
CA GLU A 194 10.54 -14.11 -1.00
C GLU A 194 10.31 -12.61 -1.03
N PHE A 195 11.36 -11.81 -0.83
CA PHE A 195 11.34 -10.35 -0.96
C PHE A 195 12.18 -9.98 -2.19
N GLN A 196 11.56 -9.31 -3.17
CA GLN A 196 12.26 -8.88 -4.39
C GLN A 196 12.62 -7.40 -4.34
N ARG A 197 11.68 -6.56 -3.87
CA ARG A 197 11.83 -5.10 -3.71
C ARG A 197 10.95 -4.67 -2.54
N ALA A 198 11.29 -3.58 -1.89
CA ALA A 198 10.43 -3.00 -0.86
C ALA A 198 10.44 -1.48 -0.91
N TRP A 199 9.36 -0.88 -0.43
CA TRP A 199 9.21 0.56 -0.27
C TRP A 199 8.88 0.89 1.17
N GLN A 200 9.51 1.93 1.70
CA GLN A 200 9.11 2.55 2.95
C GLN A 200 8.30 3.80 2.63
N THR A 201 7.17 3.95 3.31
CA THR A 201 6.41 5.18 3.39
C THR A 201 6.50 5.73 4.80
N SER A 202 6.60 7.05 4.92
CA SER A 202 6.76 7.71 6.21
C SER A 202 5.79 8.87 6.37
N TYR A 203 5.20 8.95 7.55
CA TYR A 203 4.35 10.05 7.98
C TYR A 203 5.17 11.33 8.15
N SER A 204 4.61 12.45 7.69
CA SER A 204 5.08 13.76 8.11
C SER A 204 3.94 14.76 8.23
N SER A 205 4.16 15.84 8.99
CA SER A 205 3.20 16.96 9.07
C SER A 205 3.00 17.70 7.72
N LEU A 206 3.88 17.45 6.74
CA LEU A 206 3.82 18.05 5.39
C LEU A 206 3.21 17.09 4.35
N GLY A 207 2.86 15.86 4.75
CA GLY A 207 2.41 14.78 3.86
C GLY A 207 3.37 13.59 3.84
N GLY A 208 2.91 12.47 3.30
CA GLY A 208 3.70 11.24 3.30
C GLY A 208 4.84 11.29 2.30
N SER A 209 5.93 10.59 2.60
CA SER A 209 7.02 10.32 1.66
C SER A 209 7.03 8.85 1.28
N VAL A 210 7.68 8.52 0.16
CA VAL A 210 7.93 7.15 -0.27
C VAL A 210 9.35 7.02 -0.80
N ARG A 211 10.05 5.97 -0.40
CA ARG A 211 11.37 5.61 -0.93
C ARG A 211 11.46 4.11 -1.15
N GLU A 212 12.25 3.72 -2.12
CA GLU A 212 12.61 2.31 -2.30
C GLU A 212 13.77 1.98 -1.37
N LEU A 213 13.70 0.79 -0.77
CA LEU A 213 14.78 0.24 0.05
C LEU A 213 15.88 -0.33 -0.84
N ASP A 214 17.14 -0.19 -0.42
CA ASP A 214 18.24 -0.90 -1.07
C ASP A 214 18.31 -2.38 -0.63
N ASP A 215 19.23 -3.15 -1.23
CA ASP A 215 19.32 -4.59 -1.00
C ASP A 215 19.64 -4.92 0.47
N GLU A 216 20.44 -4.09 1.16
CA GLU A 216 20.79 -4.29 2.58
C GLU A 216 19.57 -4.02 3.46
N GLU A 217 18.86 -2.93 3.21
CA GLU A 217 17.62 -2.59 3.92
C GLU A 217 16.49 -3.62 3.69
N VAL A 218 16.44 -4.23 2.50
CA VAL A 218 15.48 -5.31 2.19
C VAL A 218 15.83 -6.58 2.97
N GLU A 219 17.11 -6.93 3.10
CA GLU A 219 17.57 -8.06 3.91
C GLU A 219 17.24 -7.84 5.40
N GLU A 220 17.51 -6.65 5.94
CA GLU A 220 17.14 -6.30 7.32
C GLU A 220 15.63 -6.38 7.55
N LEU A 221 14.82 -5.86 6.62
CA LEU A 221 13.37 -5.95 6.70
C LEU A 221 12.89 -7.42 6.65
N HIS A 222 13.53 -8.25 5.82
CA HIS A 222 13.21 -9.67 5.70
C HIS A 222 13.46 -10.42 7.01
N GLU A 223 14.61 -10.18 7.65
CA GLU A 223 14.92 -10.75 8.97
C GLU A 223 13.90 -10.29 10.02
N TRP A 224 13.59 -8.99 10.09
CA TRP A 224 12.63 -8.44 11.03
C TRP A 224 11.22 -9.04 10.87
N VAL A 225 10.70 -9.13 9.64
CA VAL A 225 9.37 -9.73 9.38
C VAL A 225 9.37 -11.22 9.73
N THR A 226 10.43 -11.94 9.42
CA THR A 226 10.52 -13.39 9.69
C THR A 226 10.63 -13.68 11.18
N ASP A 227 11.44 -12.93 11.91
CA ASP A 227 11.57 -13.05 13.37
C ASP A 227 10.24 -12.78 14.07
N ALA A 228 9.49 -11.76 13.62
CA ALA A 228 8.16 -11.46 14.17
C ALA A 228 7.19 -12.63 13.96
N PHE A 229 7.25 -13.31 12.81
CA PHE A 229 6.43 -14.47 12.52
C PHE A 229 6.81 -15.68 13.40
N GLU A 230 8.10 -16.00 13.50
CA GLU A 230 8.59 -17.12 14.30
C GLU A 230 8.25 -16.95 15.79
N ASN A 231 8.48 -15.76 16.34
CA ASN A 231 8.15 -15.46 17.73
C ASN A 231 6.65 -15.60 18.03
N THR A 232 5.79 -15.24 17.07
CA THR A 232 4.33 -15.41 17.21
C THR A 232 3.95 -16.89 17.26
N VAL A 233 4.52 -17.71 16.36
CA VAL A 233 4.28 -19.15 16.32
C VAL A 233 4.79 -19.85 17.59
N GLU A 234 5.92 -19.42 18.14
CA GLU A 234 6.43 -19.94 19.40
C GLU A 234 5.54 -19.59 20.60
N ALA A 235 5.03 -18.35 20.66
CA ALA A 235 4.12 -17.91 21.72
C ALA A 235 2.79 -18.69 21.70
N GLU A 236 2.23 -18.95 20.51
CA GLU A 236 1.00 -19.75 20.35
C GLU A 236 1.19 -21.24 20.68
N ASN A 237 2.41 -21.77 20.51
CA ASN A 237 2.73 -23.18 20.77
C ASN A 237 3.20 -23.46 22.22
N GLN A 238 3.32 -22.45 23.08
CA GLN A 238 3.58 -22.69 24.51
C GLN A 238 2.32 -23.28 25.17
N PRO A 239 2.44 -24.43 25.90
CA PRO A 239 1.30 -25.00 26.59
C PRO A 239 0.82 -24.04 27.66
N SER A 240 -0.45 -23.63 27.57
CA SER A 240 -1.09 -22.82 28.60
C SER A 240 -0.87 -23.49 29.97
N PRO A 241 -0.43 -22.76 31.00
CA PRO A 241 -0.28 -23.34 32.32
C PRO A 241 -1.63 -23.89 32.75
N THR A 242 -1.66 -25.17 33.08
CA THR A 242 -2.85 -25.92 33.49
C THR A 242 -3.52 -25.18 34.64
N GLN A 243 -4.54 -24.37 34.36
CA GLN A 243 -5.41 -23.83 35.39
C GLN A 243 -6.21 -25.00 35.94
N GLY A 244 -5.89 -25.38 37.18
CA GLY A 244 -6.70 -26.30 37.96
C GLY A 244 -8.13 -25.79 37.99
N ALA A 245 -9.06 -26.68 37.68
CA ALA A 245 -10.48 -26.41 37.65
C ALA A 245 -10.95 -25.72 38.94
N ASP A 246 -11.39 -24.47 38.81
CA ASP A 246 -12.45 -23.93 39.66
C ASP A 246 -13.44 -23.16 38.77
N THR A 247 -14.71 -23.40 39.04
CA THR A 247 -15.84 -23.08 38.17
C THR A 247 -16.26 -21.61 38.28
N GLY A 248 -16.31 -20.91 37.14
CA GLY A 248 -16.97 -19.61 37.01
C GLY A 248 -16.98 -19.17 35.56
N ALA A 249 -18.16 -19.14 34.93
CA ALA A 249 -18.33 -18.75 33.55
C ALA A 249 -18.29 -17.23 33.41
N GLU A 250 -17.30 -16.69 32.70
CA GLU A 250 -17.35 -15.38 32.04
C GLU A 250 -16.67 -15.51 30.66
N ASP A 251 -17.40 -15.06 29.64
CA ASP A 251 -17.04 -15.03 28.23
C ASP A 251 -15.94 -13.97 28.03
N GLN A 252 -14.70 -14.39 27.72
CA GLN A 252 -13.65 -13.50 27.23
C GLN A 252 -13.16 -14.03 25.89
N ALA A 253 -13.48 -13.30 24.83
CA ALA A 253 -12.86 -13.46 23.53
C ALA A 253 -11.47 -12.80 23.57
N SER A 254 -10.42 -13.54 23.22
CA SER A 254 -9.05 -13.03 23.10
C SER A 254 -8.95 -12.04 21.93
N PRO A 255 -8.32 -10.86 22.10
CA PRO A 255 -7.99 -10.01 20.97
C PRO A 255 -6.71 -10.53 20.30
N VAL A 256 -6.73 -10.65 18.97
CA VAL A 256 -5.54 -10.83 18.14
C VAL A 256 -5.02 -9.44 17.81
N ALA A 257 -4.34 -8.81 18.77
CA ALA A 257 -3.55 -7.62 18.55
C ALA A 257 -2.21 -7.85 19.26
N THR A 258 -1.15 -8.06 18.48
CA THR A 258 0.19 -8.33 19.03
C THR A 258 0.96 -7.03 19.16
N SER A 259 1.40 -6.74 20.38
CA SER A 259 2.30 -5.65 20.73
C SER A 259 3.76 -6.08 20.57
N VAL A 260 4.58 -5.26 19.92
CA VAL A 260 6.04 -5.49 19.77
C VAL A 260 6.79 -4.54 20.72
N PRO A 261 7.67 -5.01 21.62
CA PRO A 261 8.34 -4.18 22.62
C PRO A 261 9.11 -2.97 22.03
N SER A 262 8.83 -1.80 22.61
CA SER A 262 9.32 -0.47 22.22
C SER A 262 10.84 -0.23 22.17
N GLU A 263 11.69 -1.18 22.59
CA GLU A 263 13.16 -1.04 22.42
C GLU A 263 13.68 -1.48 21.04
N GLN A 264 12.81 -1.98 20.15
CA GLN A 264 13.14 -2.34 18.76
C GLN A 264 12.28 -1.61 17.70
N ALA A 265 11.45 -0.65 18.11
CA ALA A 265 10.55 0.08 17.23
C ALA A 265 11.16 1.34 16.58
N SER A 266 12.48 1.52 16.72
CA SER A 266 13.21 2.61 16.07
C SER A 266 14.49 2.09 15.43
N LEU A 267 14.57 2.20 14.10
CA LEU A 267 15.84 2.25 13.38
C LEU A 267 16.48 3.64 13.59
N ASP A 268 16.80 3.99 14.84
CA ASP A 268 17.58 5.19 15.19
C ASP A 268 19.08 5.03 14.81
N ALA A 269 19.44 4.04 13.99
CA ALA A 269 20.79 3.84 13.49
C ALA A 269 21.16 4.76 12.31
N PHE A 270 20.22 5.55 11.78
CA PHE A 270 20.45 6.40 10.59
C PHE A 270 20.79 7.88 10.87
N GLU A 271 20.93 8.31 12.12
CA GLU A 271 21.48 9.63 12.45
C GLU A 271 22.87 9.54 13.10
N GLY A 272 23.92 9.59 12.28
CA GLY A 272 25.25 9.97 12.76
C GLY A 272 26.43 9.53 11.91
N SER A 273 26.84 10.33 10.93
CA SER A 273 28.26 10.71 10.77
C SER A 273 28.40 11.98 9.92
N ASP A 274 28.90 13.04 10.57
CA ASP A 274 29.46 14.33 10.09
C ASP A 274 29.38 14.74 8.60
#